data_AF-A0A821WQ39-F1
#
_entry.id   AF-A0A821WQ39-F1
#
_cell.length_a   1.000
_cell.length_b   1.000
_cell.length_c   1.000
_cell.angle_alpha   90.00
_cell.angle_beta   90.00
_cell.angle_gamma   90.00
#
_symmetry.space_group_name_H-M   'P 1'
#
loop_
_entity.id
_entity.type
_entity.pdbx_description
1 polymer ?
#
loop_
_entity_poly.entity_id
_entity_poly.type
_entity_poly.pdbx_seq_one_letter_code
_entity_poly.pdbx_strand_id
1 'polypeptide(L)'
;PDLSRFNDISHFMYREGNASESEDESTGNNDENEVILSQQLRSRGNLKSNQSAIRLTEIGPRMTLELVKIEEGLCDGEVLYHTYVSKTPEQVTELRKRNTEKKRLKEQRKREQEENVKRKQEKKKKTQKSSVKQNDENLDESSSDNNDNDSDE
;
A
#
# COMPACT_ATOMS: atom_id res chain seq x y z
N PRO A 1 -61.34 15.47 -1.86
CA PRO A 1 -61.00 14.62 -0.70
C PRO A 1 -62.23 13.85 -0.22
N ASP A 2 -62.12 12.52 -0.09
CA ASP A 2 -63.20 11.66 0.38
C ASP A 2 -63.31 11.77 1.91
N LEU A 3 -64.39 12.39 2.39
CA LEU A 3 -64.60 12.69 3.81
C LEU A 3 -65.45 11.62 4.53
N SER A 4 -65.86 10.56 3.82
CA SER A 4 -66.71 9.49 4.38
C SER A 4 -66.06 8.69 5.51
N ARG A 5 -64.74 8.80 5.66
CA ARG A 5 -63.94 8.10 6.68
C ARG A 5 -63.71 8.92 7.97
N PHE A 6 -64.23 10.15 8.05
CA PHE A 6 -64.03 11.03 9.20
C PHE A 6 -65.35 11.28 9.95
N ASN A 7 -65.32 11.13 11.27
CA ASN A 7 -66.48 11.36 12.14
C ASN A 7 -66.66 12.84 12.51
N ASP A 8 -65.63 13.67 12.33
CA ASP A 8 -65.67 15.11 12.61
C ASP A 8 -64.61 15.86 11.78
N ILE A 9 -64.87 17.14 11.50
CA ILE A 9 -63.97 18.07 10.79
C ILE A 9 -62.68 18.28 11.60
N SER A 10 -62.79 18.23 12.92
CA SER A 10 -61.63 18.28 13.83
C SER A 10 -60.62 17.17 13.50
N HIS A 11 -61.09 15.97 13.20
CA HIS A 11 -60.25 14.82 12.86
C HIS A 11 -59.50 15.02 11.53
N PHE A 12 -60.04 15.81 10.59
CA PHE A 12 -59.31 16.19 9.37
C PHE A 12 -58.19 17.19 9.69
N MET A 13 -58.48 18.20 10.53
CA MET A 13 -57.47 19.20 10.94
C MET A 13 -56.36 18.61 11.82
N TYR A 14 -56.65 17.60 12.63
CA TYR A 14 -55.65 16.96 13.50
C TYR A 14 -54.86 15.83 12.81
N ARG A 15 -55.35 15.26 11.70
CA ARG A 15 -54.74 14.06 11.08
C ARG A 15 -54.07 14.31 9.71
N GLU A 16 -54.34 15.39 9.00
CA GLU A 16 -53.66 15.67 7.72
C GLU A 16 -53.12 17.11 7.65
N GLY A 17 -51.85 17.25 8.06
CA GLY A 17 -50.87 17.97 7.25
C GLY A 17 -50.95 19.49 7.23
N ASN A 18 -50.62 20.15 8.35
CA ASN A 18 -50.00 21.49 8.29
C ASN A 18 -49.14 21.83 9.53
N ALA A 19 -48.25 20.90 9.89
CA ALA A 19 -47.04 21.25 10.64
C ALA A 19 -45.86 20.49 10.03
N SER A 20 -45.28 21.10 9.00
CA SER A 20 -43.89 20.94 8.56
C SER A 20 -43.43 19.57 8.05
N GLU A 21 -43.01 19.51 6.79
CA GLU A 21 -42.13 18.45 6.25
C GLU A 21 -40.69 18.61 6.78
N SER A 22 -40.53 18.86 8.08
CA SER A 22 -39.25 18.92 8.77
C SER A 22 -39.37 18.13 10.08
N GLU A 23 -38.66 17.01 10.13
CA GLU A 23 -38.47 16.08 11.27
C GLU A 23 -39.47 14.92 11.38
N ASP A 24 -39.13 13.81 10.73
CA ASP A 24 -39.13 12.52 11.43
C ASP A 24 -37.99 11.62 10.90
N GLU A 25 -36.79 11.81 11.45
CA GLU A 25 -35.80 10.73 11.50
C GLU A 25 -35.77 10.09 12.90
N SER A 26 -36.72 10.35 13.80
CA SER A 26 -36.64 9.97 15.21
C SER A 26 -37.47 8.74 15.58
N THR A 27 -38.47 8.36 14.78
CA THR A 27 -39.31 7.19 15.07
C THR A 27 -38.69 5.88 14.58
N GLY A 28 -37.54 5.52 15.15
CA GLY A 28 -36.90 4.23 14.88
C GLY A 28 -35.49 4.12 15.47
N ASN A 29 -35.36 4.06 16.80
CA ASN A 29 -34.16 3.62 17.52
C ASN A 29 -32.81 4.05 16.91
N ASN A 30 -32.54 5.36 16.85
CA ASN A 30 -31.23 5.87 16.40
C ASN A 30 -30.14 5.84 17.48
N ASP A 31 -30.41 5.30 18.68
CA ASP A 31 -29.41 5.13 19.74
C ASP A 31 -28.26 4.19 19.33
N GLU A 32 -28.44 3.37 18.29
CA GLU A 32 -27.42 2.44 17.81
C GLU A 32 -26.25 3.12 17.08
N ASN A 33 -26.44 4.35 16.59
CA ASN A 33 -25.45 5.08 15.77
C ASN A 33 -24.74 6.21 16.52
N GLU A 34 -25.01 6.37 17.82
CA GLU A 34 -24.45 7.45 18.63
C GLU A 34 -23.29 6.95 19.51
N VAL A 35 -22.16 7.64 19.45
CA VAL A 35 -20.94 7.29 20.20
C VAL A 35 -20.41 8.52 20.92
N ILE A 36 -19.96 8.33 22.17
CA ILE A 36 -19.24 9.36 22.93
C ILE A 36 -17.79 9.44 22.43
N LEU A 37 -17.37 10.61 21.97
CA LEU A 37 -16.03 10.78 21.42
C LEU A 37 -14.96 10.73 22.52
N SER A 38 -14.00 9.81 22.39
CA SER A 38 -12.85 9.68 23.30
C SER A 38 -11.80 10.79 23.10
N GLN A 39 -11.77 11.41 21.93
CA GLN A 39 -10.81 12.44 21.53
C GLN A 39 -11.49 13.54 20.70
N GLN A 40 -10.88 14.72 20.68
CA GLN A 40 -11.31 15.82 19.81
C GLN A 40 -10.87 15.54 18.37
N LEU A 41 -11.81 15.55 17.43
CA LEU A 41 -11.53 15.35 16.00
C LEU A 41 -11.47 16.70 15.28
N ARG A 42 -10.81 16.75 14.12
CA ARG A 42 -10.63 18.00 13.33
C ARG A 42 -11.91 18.49 12.65
N SER A 43 -13.03 17.77 12.80
CA SER A 43 -14.34 18.15 12.28
C SER A 43 -15.03 19.15 13.21
N ARG A 44 -15.83 20.07 12.64
CA ARG A 44 -16.55 21.09 13.40
C ARG A 44 -17.60 20.42 14.32
N GLY A 45 -17.53 20.70 15.62
CA GLY A 45 -18.47 20.19 16.63
C GLY A 45 -18.07 18.88 17.32
N ASN A 46 -17.03 18.19 16.83
CA ASN A 46 -16.55 16.93 17.39
C ASN A 46 -15.55 17.16 18.55
N LEU A 47 -16.07 17.61 19.69
CA LEU A 47 -15.31 17.80 20.92
C LEU A 47 -15.23 16.49 21.72
N LYS A 48 -14.17 16.37 22.54
CA LYS A 48 -14.00 15.26 23.46
C LYS A 48 -15.18 15.19 24.44
N SER A 49 -15.67 13.99 24.71
CA SER A 49 -16.79 13.68 25.62
C SER A 49 -18.18 14.12 25.14
N ASN A 50 -18.32 14.67 23.93
CA ASN A 50 -19.61 14.93 23.34
C ASN A 50 -20.14 13.72 22.56
N GLN A 51 -21.46 13.63 22.45
CA GLN A 51 -22.19 12.63 21.68
C GLN A 51 -22.11 12.98 20.18
N SER A 52 -21.81 12.00 19.34
CA SER A 52 -21.75 12.16 17.89
C SER A 52 -22.38 10.97 17.19
N ALA A 53 -23.17 11.23 16.16
CA ALA A 53 -23.76 10.19 15.32
C ALA A 53 -22.81 9.79 14.18
N ILE A 54 -22.64 8.49 13.95
CA ILE A 54 -21.80 7.93 12.89
C ILE A 54 -22.71 7.27 11.85
N ARG A 55 -22.60 7.70 10.59
CA ARG A 55 -23.30 7.09 9.45
C ARG A 55 -22.29 6.40 8.55
N LEU A 56 -22.46 5.11 8.31
CA LEU A 56 -21.62 4.34 7.39
C LEU A 56 -22.29 4.27 6.02
N THR A 57 -21.52 4.50 4.97
CA THR A 57 -21.94 4.27 3.59
C THR A 57 -20.97 3.28 2.97
N GLU A 58 -21.49 2.34 2.19
CA GLU A 58 -20.65 1.33 1.57
C GLU A 58 -19.93 1.91 0.36
N ILE A 59 -18.61 1.82 0.39
CA ILE A 59 -17.75 2.22 -0.72
C ILE A 59 -17.08 0.95 -1.24
N GLY A 60 -17.67 0.35 -2.27
CA GLY A 60 -17.08 -0.75 -3.03
C GLY A 60 -17.75 -2.11 -2.83
N PRO A 61 -17.19 -3.16 -3.47
CA PRO A 61 -17.76 -4.49 -3.47
C PRO A 61 -17.59 -5.20 -2.11
N ARG A 62 -18.58 -6.01 -1.74
CA ARG A 62 -18.50 -6.92 -0.59
C ARG A 62 -17.76 -8.19 -0.98
N MET A 63 -16.83 -8.63 -0.13
CA MET A 63 -16.06 -9.86 -0.34
C MET A 63 -16.24 -10.82 0.83
N THR A 64 -16.33 -12.11 0.53
CA THR A 64 -16.25 -13.20 1.50
C THR A 64 -15.05 -14.05 1.12
N LEU A 65 -14.10 -14.20 2.04
CA LEU A 65 -12.84 -14.92 1.81
C LEU A 65 -12.82 -16.21 2.61
N GLU A 66 -12.22 -17.26 2.04
CA GLU A 66 -11.99 -18.55 2.69
C GLU A 66 -10.48 -18.85 2.72
N LEU A 67 -10.00 -19.40 3.83
CA LEU A 67 -8.61 -19.83 3.97
C LEU A 67 -8.38 -21.13 3.19
N VAL A 68 -7.56 -21.08 2.15
CA VAL A 68 -7.22 -22.26 1.34
C VAL A 68 -5.84 -22.82 1.69
N LYS A 69 -4.84 -21.95 1.87
CA LYS A 69 -3.44 -22.34 2.01
C LYS A 69 -2.65 -21.29 2.79
N ILE A 70 -1.74 -21.74 3.64
CA ILE A 70 -0.76 -20.89 4.32
C ILE A 70 0.62 -21.27 3.81
N GLU A 71 1.38 -20.29 3.33
CA GLU A 71 2.77 -20.45 2.88
C GLU A 71 3.70 -19.57 3.70
N GLU A 72 4.93 -20.02 3.89
CA GLU A 72 5.98 -19.21 4.47
C GLU A 72 6.45 -18.13 3.49
N GLY A 73 6.63 -16.90 3.96
CA GLY A 73 7.16 -15.81 3.15
C GLY A 73 6.22 -15.36 2.02
N LEU A 74 6.81 -14.92 0.91
CA LEU A 74 6.07 -14.34 -0.21
C LEU A 74 6.07 -15.30 -1.41
N CYS A 75 5.02 -16.08 -1.54
CA CYS A 75 4.71 -16.92 -2.70
C CYS A 75 5.77 -17.97 -3.11
N ASP A 76 6.84 -18.16 -2.33
CA ASP A 76 8.01 -18.98 -2.68
C ASP A 76 8.44 -19.93 -1.55
N GLY A 77 7.76 -19.92 -0.40
CA GLY A 77 8.15 -20.70 0.77
C GLY A 77 7.36 -21.99 0.95
N GLU A 78 7.55 -22.60 2.12
CA GLU A 78 6.93 -23.89 2.44
C GLU A 78 5.44 -23.74 2.72
N VAL A 79 4.64 -24.71 2.27
CA VAL A 79 3.22 -24.80 2.62
C VAL A 79 3.07 -25.34 4.04
N LEU A 80 2.57 -24.52 4.95
CA LEU A 80 2.33 -24.88 6.36
C LEU A 80 0.96 -25.52 6.57
N TYR A 81 -0.03 -25.10 5.79
CA TYR A 81 -1.40 -25.58 5.87
C TYR A 81 -2.07 -25.54 4.51
N HIS A 82 -2.95 -26.50 4.24
CA HIS A 82 -3.79 -26.52 3.06
C HIS A 82 -5.11 -27.24 3.36
N THR A 83 -6.24 -26.62 3.02
CA THR A 83 -7.59 -27.11 3.37
C THR A 83 -7.95 -28.40 2.65
N TYR A 84 -7.68 -28.46 1.34
CA TYR A 84 -8.08 -29.59 0.49
C TYR A 84 -7.03 -30.69 0.28
N VAL A 85 -5.76 -30.40 0.56
CA VAL A 85 -4.63 -31.28 0.19
C VAL A 85 -3.77 -31.51 1.42
N SER A 86 -3.83 -32.73 1.96
CA SER A 86 -2.97 -33.14 3.07
C SER A 86 -1.82 -34.00 2.54
N LYS A 87 -0.60 -33.65 2.92
CA LYS A 87 0.60 -34.42 2.56
C LYS A 87 1.03 -35.30 3.73
N THR A 88 1.35 -36.54 3.41
CA THR A 88 2.55 -37.25 3.88
C THR A 88 3.51 -36.52 4.83
N PRO A 89 3.74 -36.83 6.13
CA PRO A 89 4.91 -36.29 6.83
C PRO A 89 6.22 -36.55 6.05
N GLU A 90 6.35 -37.71 5.42
CA GLU A 90 7.50 -38.04 4.56
C GLU A 90 7.57 -37.11 3.34
N GLN A 91 6.45 -36.93 2.62
CA GLN A 91 6.37 -36.02 1.47
C GLN A 91 6.68 -34.56 1.85
N VAL A 92 6.25 -34.12 3.04
CA VAL A 92 6.58 -32.79 3.57
C VAL A 92 8.09 -32.67 3.80
N THR A 93 8.73 -33.68 4.37
CA THR A 93 10.19 -33.65 4.60
C THR A 93 10.98 -33.64 3.29
N GLU A 94 10.54 -34.39 2.28
CA GLU A 94 11.18 -34.39 0.96
C GLU A 94 11.01 -33.04 0.26
N LEU A 95 9.81 -32.45 0.32
CA LEU A 95 9.54 -31.13 -0.24
C LEU A 95 10.38 -30.05 0.45
N ARG A 96 10.54 -30.14 1.79
CA ARG A 96 11.44 -29.27 2.56
C ARG A 96 12.86 -29.34 2.04
N LYS A 97 13.41 -30.56 1.90
CA LYS A 97 14.78 -30.76 1.38
C LYS A 97 14.96 -30.16 0.00
N ARG A 98 14.01 -30.42 -0.91
CA ARG A 98 14.03 -29.87 -2.26
C ARG A 98 13.99 -28.33 -2.27
N ASN A 99 13.16 -27.74 -1.43
CA ASN A 99 13.03 -26.29 -1.32
C ASN A 99 14.27 -25.64 -0.72
N THR A 100 14.89 -26.24 0.31
CA THR A 100 16.12 -25.72 0.91
C THR A 100 17.29 -25.79 -0.06
N GLU A 101 17.41 -26.88 -0.82
CA GLU A 101 18.41 -26.99 -1.90
C GLU A 101 18.21 -25.92 -2.99
N LYS A 102 16.97 -25.73 -3.44
CA LYS A 102 16.62 -24.69 -4.42
C LYS A 102 16.97 -23.29 -3.91
N LYS A 103 16.68 -23.00 -2.63
CA LYS A 103 17.00 -21.73 -1.98
C LYS A 103 18.52 -21.52 -1.92
N ARG A 104 19.28 -22.54 -1.50
CA ARG A 104 20.75 -22.50 -1.45
C ARG A 104 21.34 -22.20 -2.83
N LEU A 105 20.86 -22.87 -3.88
CA LEU A 105 21.32 -22.64 -5.26
C LEU A 105 20.95 -21.24 -5.77
N LYS A 106 19.77 -20.71 -5.39
CA LYS A 106 19.36 -19.34 -5.74
C LYS A 106 20.26 -18.31 -5.06
N GLU A 107 20.61 -18.51 -3.79
CA GLU A 107 21.52 -17.64 -3.04
C GLU A 107 22.96 -17.68 -3.59
N GLN A 108 23.46 -18.87 -3.93
CA GLN A 108 24.76 -19.02 -4.60
C GLN A 108 24.83 -18.23 -5.90
N ARG A 109 23.84 -18.42 -6.80
CA ARG A 109 23.78 -17.67 -8.07
C ARG A 109 23.68 -16.16 -7.85
N LYS A 110 22.91 -15.72 -6.85
CA LYS A 110 22.79 -14.30 -6.52
C LYS A 110 24.13 -13.72 -6.07
N ARG A 111 24.86 -14.43 -5.19
CA ARG A 111 26.19 -14.01 -4.73
C ARG A 111 27.20 -13.92 -5.86
N GLU A 112 27.26 -14.93 -6.72
CA GLU A 112 28.14 -14.92 -7.91
C GLU A 112 27.81 -13.74 -8.84
N GLN A 113 26.52 -13.45 -9.04
CA GLN A 113 26.08 -12.32 -9.85
C GLN A 113 26.50 -10.98 -9.23
N GLU A 114 26.33 -10.81 -7.92
CA GLU A 114 26.73 -9.61 -7.19
C GLU A 114 28.25 -9.38 -7.27
N GLU A 115 29.06 -10.43 -7.09
CA GLU A 115 30.51 -10.38 -7.22
C GLU A 115 30.94 -10.00 -8.64
N ASN A 116 30.28 -10.57 -9.65
CA ASN A 116 30.53 -10.24 -11.06
C ASN A 116 30.17 -8.79 -11.40
N VAL A 117 29.02 -8.30 -10.90
CA VAL A 117 28.59 -6.91 -11.08
C VAL A 117 29.59 -5.97 -10.41
N LYS A 118 30.00 -6.26 -9.16
CA LYS A 118 30.99 -5.46 -8.43
C LYS A 118 32.33 -5.42 -9.17
N ARG A 119 32.85 -6.56 -9.61
CA ARG A 119 34.08 -6.64 -10.42
C ARG A 119 33.98 -5.86 -11.72
N LYS A 120 32.83 -5.90 -12.40
CA LYS A 120 32.59 -5.12 -13.63
C LYS A 120 32.55 -3.61 -13.35
N GLN A 121 31.90 -3.21 -12.26
CA GLN A 121 31.87 -1.80 -11.82
C GLN A 121 33.26 -1.27 -11.45
N GLU A 122 34.06 -2.06 -10.72
CA GLU A 122 35.43 -1.67 -10.34
C GLU A 122 36.34 -1.54 -11.56
N LYS A 123 36.28 -2.49 -12.50
CA LYS A 123 37.01 -2.39 -13.78
C LYS A 123 36.59 -1.14 -14.56
N LYS A 124 35.29 -0.87 -14.69
CA LYS A 124 34.78 0.34 -15.36
C LYS A 124 35.30 1.61 -14.70
N LYS A 125 35.30 1.68 -13.37
CA LYS A 125 35.86 2.82 -12.62
C LYS A 125 37.36 2.99 -12.85
N LYS A 126 38.13 1.90 -12.89
CA LYS A 126 39.58 1.94 -13.18
C LYS A 126 39.85 2.44 -14.60
N THR A 127 39.16 1.90 -15.60
CA THR A 127 39.28 2.34 -17.01
C THR A 127 38.88 3.80 -17.18
N GLN A 128 37.80 4.26 -16.53
CA GLN A 128 37.40 5.67 -16.55
C GLN A 128 38.44 6.58 -15.89
N LYS A 129 39.02 6.16 -14.75
CA LYS A 129 40.10 6.93 -14.11
C LYS A 129 41.37 6.97 -14.97
N SER A 130 41.74 5.88 -15.63
CA SER A 130 42.90 5.86 -16.53
C SER A 130 42.66 6.70 -17.78
N SER A 131 41.45 6.67 -18.37
CA SER A 131 41.13 7.51 -19.53
C SER A 131 41.07 9.00 -19.17
N VAL A 132 40.57 9.36 -17.99
CA VAL A 132 40.58 10.75 -17.51
C VAL A 132 42.01 11.22 -17.25
N LYS A 133 42.87 10.40 -16.61
CA LYS A 133 44.29 10.73 -16.43
C LYS A 133 45.04 10.90 -17.75
N GLN A 134 44.82 10.01 -18.72
CA GLN A 134 45.45 10.11 -20.04
C GLN A 134 44.99 11.38 -20.80
N ASN A 135 43.75 11.82 -20.63
CA ASN A 135 43.28 13.06 -21.24
C ASN A 135 43.81 14.31 -20.51
N ASP A 136 44.02 14.26 -19.19
CA ASP A 136 44.64 15.35 -18.42
C ASP A 136 46.13 15.50 -18.78
N GLU A 137 46.88 14.39 -18.85
CA GLU A 137 48.32 14.40 -19.21
C GLU A 137 48.55 14.88 -20.66
N ASN A 138 47.66 14.54 -21.60
CA ASN A 138 47.72 15.07 -22.97
C ASN A 138 47.30 16.55 -23.10
N LEU A 139 46.55 17.11 -22.13
CA LEU A 139 46.21 18.54 -22.11
C LEU A 139 47.37 19.40 -21.58
N ASP A 140 48.17 18.87 -20.65
CA ASP A 140 49.30 19.58 -20.03
C ASP A 140 50.56 19.59 -20.93
N GLU A 141 50.73 18.55 -21.77
CA GLU A 141 51.78 18.52 -22.81
C GLU A 141 51.48 19.43 -24.01
N SER A 142 50.22 19.80 -24.27
CA SER A 142 49.87 20.71 -25.37
C SER A 142 49.88 22.21 -25.00
N SER A 143 50.15 22.56 -23.74
CA SER A 143 50.23 23.95 -23.27
C SER A 143 51.65 24.45 -22.99
N SER A 144 52.68 23.65 -23.27
CA SER A 144 54.08 23.98 -22.94
C SER A 144 54.99 24.30 -24.13
N ASP A 145 54.45 24.49 -25.35
CA ASP A 145 55.27 24.75 -26.55
C ASP A 145 54.78 25.96 -27.38
N ASN A 146 54.64 27.12 -26.74
CA ASN A 146 54.48 28.42 -27.41
C ASN A 146 55.06 29.57 -26.56
N ASN A 147 56.34 29.48 -26.23
CA ASN A 147 57.15 30.65 -25.88
C ASN A 147 58.53 30.45 -26.50
N ASP A 148 58.78 31.15 -27.61
CA ASP A 148 60.05 31.73 -28.05
C ASP A 148 60.25 31.61 -29.57
N ASN A 149 59.75 32.61 -30.32
CA ASN A 149 60.55 33.37 -31.29
C ASN A 149 59.71 34.41 -32.02
N ASP A 150 59.76 35.66 -31.56
CA ASP A 150 59.67 36.83 -32.45
C ASP A 150 61.04 37.52 -32.36
N SER A 151 61.92 37.15 -33.29
CA SER A 151 63.17 37.84 -33.57
C SER A 151 62.94 38.77 -34.78
N ASP A 152 63.14 40.06 -34.54
CA ASP A 152 63.51 41.16 -35.45
C ASP A 152 63.38 40.93 -36.97
N GLU A 153 62.45 41.66 -37.62
CA GLU A 153 62.75 42.67 -38.68
C GLU A 153 61.52 43.53 -39.06
#